data_AF-A0A0H3J5H1-F1
#
_entry.id   AF-A0A0H3J5H1-F1
#
_cell.length_a   1.000
_cell.length_b   1.000
_cell.length_c   1.000
_cell.angle_alpha   90.00
_cell.angle_beta   90.00
_cell.angle_gamma   90.00
#
_symmetry.space_group_name_H-M   'P 1'
#
loop_
_entity.id
_entity.type
_entity.pdbx_description
1 polymer ?
#
loop_
_entity_poly.entity_id
_entity_poly.type
_entity_poly.pdbx_seq_one_letter_code
_entity_poly.pdbx_strand_id
1 'polypeptide(L)' 'MDNTIEKLREKLHLMLNSDEYNYEEILKVSQQLDKLIVDYYNLQLAH' A
#
# COMPACT_ATOMS: atom_id res chain seq x y z
N MET A 1 3.00 -13.44 -1.72
CA MET A 1 2.65 -12.01 -1.63
C MET A 1 3.85 -11.25 -2.12
N ASP A 2 3.68 -10.33 -3.07
CA ASP A 2 4.80 -9.57 -3.64
C ASP A 2 5.52 -8.77 -2.53
N ASN A 3 6.85 -8.85 -2.47
CA ASN A 3 7.68 -8.12 -1.51
C ASN A 3 7.41 -6.61 -1.52
N THR A 4 6.90 -6.09 -2.64
CA THR A 4 6.56 -4.67 -2.79
C THR A 4 5.29 -4.29 -2.03
N ILE A 5 4.27 -5.15 -2.05
CA ILE A 5 3.00 -4.95 -1.34
C ILE A 5 3.25 -4.96 0.17
N GLU A 6 4.05 -5.91 0.66
CA GLU A 6 4.35 -6.03 2.08
C GLU A 6 5.10 -4.80 2.62
N LYS A 7 6.12 -4.33 1.89
CA LYS A 7 6.85 -3.10 2.25
C LYS A 7 5.95 -1.87 2.31
N LEU A 8 5.02 -1.73 1.36
CA LEU A 8 4.11 -0.58 1.35
C LEU A 8 3.10 -0.67 2.49
N ARG A 9 2.66 -1.88 2.84
CA ARG A 9 1.78 -2.14 4.00
C ARG A 9 2.46 -1.78 5.32
N GLU A 10 3.69 -2.24 5.52
CA GLU A 10 4.48 -1.88 6.71
C GLU A 10 4.71 -0.37 6.80
N LYS A 11 5.05 0.28 5.68
CA LYS A 11 5.18 1.73 5.63
C LYS A 11 3.89 2.45 6.04
N LEU A 12 2.75 2.03 5.50
CA LEU A 12 1.45 2.62 5.84
C LEU A 12 1.14 2.46 7.34
N HIS A 13 1.44 1.29 7.91
CA HIS A 13 1.29 1.05 9.35
C HIS A 13 2.17 1.99 10.19
N LEU A 14 3.42 2.22 9.79
CA LEU A 14 4.30 3.16 10.48
C LEU A 14 3.78 4.60 10.38
N MET A 15 3.26 4.99 9.21
CA MET A 15 2.70 6.33 9.00
C MET A 15 1.45 6.57 9.85
N LEU A 16 0.58 5.57 9.99
CA LEU A 16 -0.64 5.68 10.83
C LEU A 16 -0.35 5.75 12.33
N ASN A 17 0.77 5.20 12.77
CA ASN A 17 1.20 5.22 14.17
C ASN A 17 2.13 6.40 14.50
N SER A 18 2.41 7.26 13.52
CA SER A 18 3.30 8.41 13.66
C SER A 18 2.50 9.70 13.53
N ASP A 19 2.80 10.69 14.38
CA ASP A 19 2.27 12.05 14.27
C ASP A 19 3.01 12.90 13.20
N GLU A 20 3.98 12.30 12.48
CA GLU A 20 4.82 12.99 11.50
C GLU A 20 4.16 13.19 10.13
N TYR A 21 3.09 12.44 9.84
CA TYR A 21 2.46 12.43 8.52
C TYR A 21 1.07 13.01 8.59
N ASN A 22 0.74 13.85 7.61
CA ASN A 22 -0.61 14.36 7.50
C ASN A 22 -1.53 13.37 6.77
N TYR A 23 -2.83 13.65 6.85
CA TYR A 23 -3.86 12.83 6.23
C TYR A 23 -3.64 12.61 4.72
N GLU A 24 -3.22 13.63 3.97
CA GLU A 24 -3.03 13.52 2.52
C GLU A 24 -1.86 12.58 2.18
N GLU A 25 -0.78 12.63 2.95
CA GLU A 25 0.37 11.73 2.79
C GLU A 25 0.00 10.27 3.05
N ILE A 26 -0.75 10.03 4.13
CA ILE A 26 -1.27 8.70 4.49
C ILE A 26 -2.22 8.20 3.39
N LEU A 27 -3.15 9.04 2.94
CA LEU A 27 -4.11 8.70 1.89
C LEU A 27 -3.41 8.30 0.59
N LYS A 28 -2.37 9.05 0.19
CA LYS A 28 -1.61 8.76 -1.02
C LYS A 28 -0.93 7.39 -0.96
N VAL A 29 -0.34 7.03 0.18
CA VAL A 29 0.30 5.73 0.35
C VAL A 29 -0.73 4.59 0.40
N SER A 30 -1.88 4.81 1.03
CA SER A 30 -3.00 3.85 1.01
C SER A 30 -3.45 3.54 -0.42
N GLN A 31 -3.70 4.57 -1.23
CA GLN A 31 -4.13 4.40 -2.62
C GLN A 31 -3.08 3.68 -3.49
N GLN A 32 -1.79 3.91 -3.21
CA GLN A 32 -0.71 3.17 -3.88
C GLN A 32 -0.72 1.69 -3.52
N LEU A 33 -0.97 1.36 -2.24
CA LEU A 33 -1.11 -0.03 -1.79
C LEU A 33 -2.30 -0.71 -2.46
N ASP A 34 -3.46 -0.04 -2.47
CA ASP A 34 -4.69 -0.55 -3.09
C ASP A 34 -4.48 -0.86 -4.57
N LYS A 35 -3.82 0.04 -5.30
CA LYS A 35 -3.48 -0.18 -6.71
C LYS A 35 -2.61 -1.41 -6.90
N LEU A 36 -1.55 -1.56 -6.09
CA LEU A 36 -0.65 -2.72 -6.20
C LEU A 36 -1.37 -4.05 -5.89
N ILE A 37 -2.29 -4.05 -4.94
CA ILE A 37 -3.10 -5.23 -4.60
C ILE A 37 -4.00 -5.59 -5.79
N VAL A 38 -4.70 -4.61 -6.38
CA VAL A 38 -5.54 -4.81 -7.56
C VAL A 38 -4.71 -5.33 -8.74
N ASP A 39 -3.55 -4.73 -9.00
CA ASP A 39 -2.65 -5.14 -10.08
C ASP A 39 -2.17 -6.59 -9.87
N TYR A 40 -1.82 -6.98 -8.65
CA TYR A 40 -1.44 -8.36 -8.32
C TYR A 40 -2.56 -9.37 -8.61
N TYR A 41 -3.80 -9.06 -8.19
CA TYR A 41 -4.93 -9.94 -8.45
C TYR A 41 -5.30 -10.01 -9.93
N ASN A 42 -5.22 -8.89 -10.65
CA ASN A 42 -5.44 -8.87 -12.10
C ASN A 42 -4.41 -9.76 -12.83
N LEU A 43 -3.15 -9.73 -12.39
CA LEU A 43 -2.10 -10.60 -12.94
C LEU A 43 -2.34 -12.08 -12.61
N GLN A 44 -2.86 -12.40 -11.42
CA GLN A 44 -3.24 -13.78 -11.07
C GLN A 44 -4.45 -14.29 -11.85
N LEU A 45 -5.42 -13.42 -12.17
CA LEU A 45 -6.62 -13.79 -12.93
C LEU A 45 -6.37 -13.90 -14.44
N ALA A 46 -5.25 -13.37 -14.94
CA ALA A 46 -4.83 -13.45 -16.33
C ALA A 46 -4.04 -14.75 -16.67
N HIS A 47 -3.79 -15.61 -15.67
CA HIS A 47 -3.13 -16.91 -15.80
C HIS A 47 -4.09 -18.06 -15.51
#